data_AF-A0A3D0HQR4-F1
#
_entry.id   AF-A0A3D0HQR4-F1
#
_cell.length_a   1.000
_cell.length_b   1.000
_cell.length_c   1.000
_cell.angle_alpha   90.00
_cell.angle_beta   90.00
_cell.angle_gamma   90.00
#
_symmetry.space_group_name_H-M   'P 1'
#
loop_
_entity.id
_entity.type
_entity.pdbx_description
1 polymer ?
#
loop_
_entity_poly.entity_id
_entity_poly.type
_entity_poly.pdbx_seq_one_letter_code
_entity_poly.pdbx_strand_id
1 'polypeptide(L)'
;MTWAEYYERYDGWQESTQYSRLASIKDFGPDDSPSEEICDCIQYVDTRTATSILRRALAAGVRFRAAEVAEIADSGQIEDEEALEKLIQTAVDAYTGEQLDTLLSCLPDPEPVLELIDKITSKPTHFTEEDVLTLLPNLPDEESIYQLVNSTDAIFTENGLNELCDYGVDESLIRKISKRSGIPYADPDEPDEEIPLKETQAKKPGLFSSI
;
A
#
# COMPACT_ATOMS: atom_id res chain seq x y z
N MET A 1 -26.21 0.94 -26.95
CA MET A 1 -26.65 1.14 -25.56
C MET A 1 -25.63 2.00 -24.85
N THR A 2 -26.01 2.64 -23.75
CA THR A 2 -25.06 3.24 -22.80
C THR A 2 -24.53 2.17 -21.85
N TRP A 3 -23.46 2.47 -21.10
CA TRP A 3 -23.00 1.60 -20.01
C TRP A 3 -24.09 1.40 -18.93
N ALA A 4 -24.75 2.47 -18.48
CA ALA A 4 -25.82 2.38 -17.50
C ALA A 4 -26.96 1.42 -17.93
N GLU A 5 -27.37 1.49 -19.21
CA GLU A 5 -28.38 0.55 -19.76
C GLU A 5 -27.92 -0.91 -19.80
N TYR A 6 -26.61 -1.14 -19.85
CA TYR A 6 -26.00 -2.46 -19.79
C TYR A 6 -25.97 -2.96 -18.35
N TYR A 7 -25.44 -2.16 -17.43
CA TYR A 7 -25.28 -2.50 -16.02
C TYR A 7 -26.63 -2.79 -15.33
N GLU A 8 -27.70 -2.05 -15.66
CA GLU A 8 -29.05 -2.32 -15.11
C GLU A 8 -29.65 -3.70 -15.49
N ARG A 9 -29.10 -4.41 -16.48
CA ARG A 9 -29.78 -5.55 -17.11
C ARG A 9 -28.92 -6.78 -17.38
N TYR A 10 -27.61 -6.70 -17.15
CA TYR A 10 -26.68 -7.77 -17.56
C TYR A 10 -26.96 -9.08 -16.84
N ASP A 11 -27.36 -9.02 -15.57
CA ASP A 11 -27.68 -10.14 -14.69
C ASP A 11 -28.84 -11.00 -15.21
N GLY A 12 -29.80 -10.39 -15.91
CA GLY A 12 -30.93 -11.07 -16.52
C GLY A 12 -30.62 -11.74 -17.87
N TRP A 13 -29.40 -11.62 -18.38
CA TRP A 13 -29.00 -12.16 -19.68
C TRP A 13 -28.17 -13.44 -19.54
N GLN A 14 -28.24 -14.29 -20.56
CA GLN A 14 -27.27 -15.36 -20.74
C GLN A 14 -25.89 -14.77 -21.07
N GLU A 15 -24.80 -15.44 -20.68
CA GLU A 15 -23.40 -14.98 -20.90
C GLU A 15 -23.13 -14.55 -22.35
N SER A 16 -23.56 -15.35 -23.33
CA SER A 16 -23.45 -14.99 -24.75
C SER A 16 -24.15 -13.68 -25.13
N THR A 17 -25.25 -13.35 -24.45
CA THR A 17 -26.01 -12.12 -24.62
C THR A 17 -25.34 -10.95 -23.90
N GLN A 18 -24.76 -11.17 -22.72
CA GLN A 18 -23.91 -10.19 -22.04
C GLN A 18 -22.76 -9.76 -22.97
N TYR A 19 -21.96 -10.73 -23.42
CA TYR A 19 -20.82 -10.47 -24.30
C TYR A 19 -21.21 -9.79 -25.62
N SER A 20 -22.26 -10.27 -26.30
CA SER A 20 -22.66 -9.68 -27.59
C SER A 20 -23.23 -8.25 -27.45
N ARG A 21 -23.90 -7.94 -26.33
CA ARG A 21 -24.43 -6.60 -26.07
C ARG A 21 -23.34 -5.61 -25.70
N LEU A 22 -22.25 -6.04 -25.06
CA LEU A 22 -21.09 -5.20 -24.82
C LEU A 22 -20.69 -4.45 -26.09
N ALA A 23 -20.55 -5.14 -27.23
CA ALA A 23 -20.13 -4.52 -28.49
C ALA A 23 -21.00 -3.32 -28.94
N SER A 24 -22.23 -3.20 -28.43
CA SER A 24 -23.14 -2.10 -28.73
C SER A 24 -23.05 -0.91 -27.76
N ILE A 25 -22.26 -1.02 -26.69
CA ILE A 25 -21.99 0.07 -25.74
C ILE A 25 -21.25 1.19 -26.45
N LYS A 26 -21.80 2.41 -26.39
CA LYS A 26 -21.27 3.58 -27.11
C LYS A 26 -20.42 4.51 -26.25
N ASP A 27 -20.62 4.45 -24.94
CA ASP A 27 -19.97 5.29 -23.94
C ASP A 27 -19.97 4.58 -22.59
N PHE A 28 -19.07 5.01 -21.71
CA PHE A 28 -19.03 4.65 -20.29
C PHE A 28 -19.58 5.81 -19.44
N GLY A 29 -20.63 6.49 -19.89
CA GLY A 29 -21.27 7.59 -19.14
C GLY A 29 -20.44 8.89 -19.00
N PRO A 30 -21.06 10.02 -18.61
CA PRO A 30 -20.37 11.29 -18.33
C PRO A 30 -20.08 11.53 -16.83
N ASP A 31 -19.03 12.34 -16.60
CA ASP A 31 -18.58 13.08 -15.41
C ASP A 31 -18.27 12.35 -14.08
N ASP A 32 -18.91 11.22 -13.78
CA ASP A 32 -18.44 10.31 -12.74
C ASP A 32 -18.03 9.01 -13.43
N SER A 33 -16.73 8.72 -13.47
CA SER A 33 -16.18 7.46 -13.97
C SER A 33 -17.03 6.31 -13.41
N PRO A 34 -17.69 5.45 -14.22
CA PRO A 34 -18.54 4.38 -13.70
C PRO A 34 -17.69 3.21 -13.16
N SER A 35 -16.55 3.54 -12.54
CA SER A 35 -15.53 2.61 -12.10
C SER A 35 -16.07 1.67 -11.03
N GLU A 36 -16.92 2.16 -10.12
CA GLU A 36 -17.60 1.35 -9.11
C GLU A 36 -18.53 0.32 -9.75
N GLU A 37 -19.40 0.74 -10.68
CA GLU A 37 -20.30 -0.16 -11.42
C GLU A 37 -19.52 -1.17 -12.27
N ILE A 38 -18.39 -0.76 -12.85
CA ILE A 38 -17.52 -1.65 -13.63
C ILE A 38 -16.85 -2.67 -12.69
N CYS A 39 -16.31 -2.23 -11.56
CA CYS A 39 -15.67 -3.09 -10.56
C CYS A 39 -16.66 -4.17 -10.12
N ASP A 40 -17.86 -3.75 -9.70
CA ASP A 40 -18.95 -4.65 -9.30
C ASP A 40 -19.34 -5.62 -10.43
N CYS A 41 -19.57 -5.11 -11.64
CA CYS A 41 -19.97 -5.95 -12.78
C CYS A 41 -18.93 -7.03 -13.12
N ILE A 42 -17.63 -6.70 -13.04
CA ILE A 42 -16.54 -7.64 -13.32
C ILE A 42 -16.61 -8.87 -12.40
N GLN A 43 -17.05 -8.73 -11.15
CA GLN A 43 -17.13 -9.84 -10.18
C GLN A 43 -18.15 -10.92 -10.56
N TYR A 44 -19.15 -10.58 -11.40
CA TYR A 44 -20.33 -11.43 -11.63
C TYR A 44 -20.47 -11.94 -13.07
N VAL A 45 -19.59 -11.52 -13.98
CA VAL A 45 -19.59 -11.97 -15.38
C VAL A 45 -18.46 -12.98 -15.63
N ASP A 46 -18.53 -13.71 -16.74
CA ASP A 46 -17.46 -14.62 -17.12
C ASP A 46 -16.17 -13.85 -17.49
N THR A 47 -15.01 -14.50 -17.31
CA THR A 47 -13.66 -13.97 -17.58
C THR A 47 -13.55 -13.23 -18.92
N ARG A 48 -14.19 -13.76 -19.96
CA ARG A 48 -14.19 -13.17 -21.30
C ARG A 48 -14.94 -11.82 -21.33
N THR A 49 -16.09 -11.76 -20.68
CA THR A 49 -16.89 -10.53 -20.58
C THR A 49 -16.20 -9.52 -19.66
N ALA A 50 -15.69 -9.95 -18.50
CA ALA A 50 -14.92 -9.13 -17.56
C ALA A 50 -13.73 -8.44 -18.25
N THR A 51 -12.87 -9.23 -18.91
CA THR A 51 -11.72 -8.72 -19.66
C THR A 51 -12.14 -7.73 -20.75
N SER A 52 -13.25 -8.00 -21.45
CA SER A 52 -13.76 -7.10 -22.49
C SER A 52 -14.34 -5.80 -21.92
N ILE A 53 -14.93 -5.81 -20.73
CA ILE A 53 -15.40 -4.61 -20.03
C ILE A 53 -14.20 -3.76 -19.67
N LEU A 54 -13.23 -4.34 -18.95
CA LEU A 54 -12.05 -3.64 -18.45
C LEU A 54 -11.28 -2.95 -19.60
N ARG A 55 -10.92 -3.69 -20.66
CA ARG A 55 -10.19 -3.12 -21.82
C ARG A 55 -10.90 -1.92 -22.44
N ARG A 56 -12.23 -1.97 -22.52
CA ARG A 56 -13.02 -0.91 -23.15
C ARG A 56 -13.20 0.28 -22.23
N ALA A 57 -13.34 0.06 -20.93
CA ALA A 57 -13.33 1.11 -19.93
C ALA A 57 -12.00 1.87 -19.95
N LEU A 58 -10.87 1.15 -19.91
CA LEU A 58 -9.53 1.72 -20.01
C LEU A 58 -9.33 2.51 -21.32
N ALA A 59 -9.78 1.95 -22.45
CA ALA A 59 -9.72 2.64 -23.74
C ALA A 59 -10.59 3.91 -23.82
N ALA A 60 -11.68 3.97 -23.03
CA ALA A 60 -12.52 5.15 -22.89
C ALA A 60 -11.96 6.18 -21.88
N GLY A 61 -10.84 5.87 -21.21
CA GLY A 61 -10.23 6.75 -20.22
C GLY A 61 -10.87 6.69 -18.83
N VAL A 62 -11.65 5.63 -18.55
CA VAL A 62 -12.16 5.34 -17.19
C VAL A 62 -10.95 5.17 -16.27
N ARG A 63 -10.98 5.88 -15.15
CA ARG A 63 -10.00 5.76 -14.08
C ARG A 63 -10.67 5.19 -12.84
N PHE A 64 -9.94 4.37 -12.11
CA PHE A 64 -10.43 3.61 -10.98
C PHE A 64 -9.84 4.17 -9.68
N ARG A 65 -10.48 3.90 -8.55
CA ARG A 65 -9.87 4.07 -7.23
C ARG A 65 -8.92 2.91 -6.95
N ALA A 66 -7.91 3.14 -6.12
CA ALA A 66 -6.96 2.13 -5.70
C ALA A 66 -7.64 0.87 -5.11
N ALA A 67 -8.73 1.06 -4.34
CA ALA A 67 -9.54 -0.05 -3.81
C ALA A 67 -10.19 -0.87 -4.94
N GLU A 68 -10.82 -0.22 -5.91
CA GLU A 68 -11.45 -0.89 -7.06
C GLU A 68 -10.41 -1.64 -7.91
N VAL A 69 -9.20 -1.08 -8.05
CA VAL A 69 -8.09 -1.75 -8.75
C VAL A 69 -7.71 -3.05 -8.03
N ALA A 70 -7.51 -3.00 -6.70
CA ALA A 70 -7.17 -4.17 -5.90
C ALA A 70 -8.30 -5.23 -5.95
N GLU A 71 -9.56 -4.82 -5.84
CA GLU A 71 -10.72 -5.70 -5.94
C GLU A 71 -10.86 -6.38 -7.32
N ILE A 72 -10.58 -5.66 -8.41
CA ILE A 72 -10.58 -6.24 -9.75
C ILE A 72 -9.44 -7.27 -9.90
N ALA A 73 -8.26 -6.98 -9.37
CA ALA A 73 -7.14 -7.93 -9.40
C ALA A 73 -7.43 -9.19 -8.56
N ASP A 74 -7.94 -9.01 -7.34
CA ASP A 74 -8.26 -10.09 -6.41
C ASP A 74 -9.44 -10.96 -6.88
N SER A 75 -10.31 -10.43 -7.74
CA SER A 75 -11.41 -11.21 -8.33
C SER A 75 -10.98 -12.46 -9.09
N GLY A 76 -9.75 -12.48 -9.60
CA GLY A 76 -9.25 -13.53 -10.50
C GLY A 76 -9.96 -13.59 -11.86
N GLN A 77 -10.82 -12.61 -12.20
CA GLN A 77 -11.59 -12.59 -13.45
C GLN A 77 -10.80 -12.07 -14.65
N ILE A 78 -9.67 -11.42 -14.41
CA ILE A 78 -8.83 -10.82 -15.45
C ILE A 78 -7.54 -11.62 -15.56
N GLU A 79 -7.46 -12.49 -16.57
CA GLU A 79 -6.24 -13.25 -16.89
C GLU A 79 -5.30 -12.48 -17.83
N ASP A 80 -5.72 -11.32 -18.30
CA ASP A 80 -4.97 -10.50 -19.26
C ASP A 80 -3.98 -9.57 -18.57
N GLU A 81 -2.71 -9.99 -18.54
CA GLU A 81 -1.60 -9.27 -17.91
C GLU A 81 -1.48 -7.81 -18.40
N GLU A 82 -1.61 -7.56 -19.71
CA GLU A 82 -1.51 -6.20 -20.27
C GLU A 82 -2.66 -5.29 -19.78
N ALA A 83 -3.85 -5.86 -19.54
CA ALA A 83 -4.97 -5.11 -18.99
C ALA A 83 -4.80 -4.83 -17.49
N LEU A 84 -4.28 -5.80 -16.72
CA LEU A 84 -3.96 -5.60 -15.30
C LEU A 84 -2.86 -4.55 -15.11
N GLU A 85 -1.79 -4.61 -15.89
CA GLU A 85 -0.70 -3.62 -15.85
C GLU A 85 -1.23 -2.20 -16.15
N LYS A 86 -2.10 -2.06 -17.15
CA LYS A 86 -2.73 -0.76 -17.43
C LYS A 86 -3.64 -0.31 -16.30
N LEU A 87 -4.42 -1.23 -15.74
CA LEU A 87 -5.35 -0.95 -14.65
C LEU A 87 -4.63 -0.36 -13.43
N ILE A 88 -3.52 -0.97 -12.99
CA ILE A 88 -2.78 -0.49 -11.81
C ILE A 88 -2.23 0.93 -11.97
N GLN A 89 -2.02 1.38 -13.22
CA GLN A 89 -1.58 2.74 -13.53
C GLN A 89 -2.72 3.76 -13.62
N THR A 90 -3.99 3.34 -13.53
CA THR A 90 -5.15 4.23 -13.66
C THR A 90 -5.69 4.80 -12.35
N ALA A 91 -5.17 4.35 -11.20
CA ALA A 91 -5.64 4.76 -9.89
C ALA A 91 -5.68 6.30 -9.74
N VAL A 92 -6.80 6.83 -9.26
CA VAL A 92 -7.01 8.28 -9.05
C VAL A 92 -6.54 8.77 -7.68
N ASP A 93 -6.46 7.87 -6.72
CA ASP A 93 -6.02 8.07 -5.35
C ASP A 93 -4.80 7.20 -5.02
N ALA A 94 -4.21 7.44 -3.84
CA ALA A 94 -3.03 6.71 -3.39
C ALA A 94 -3.41 5.30 -2.95
N TYR A 95 -2.56 4.33 -3.26
CA TYR A 95 -2.67 2.98 -2.72
C TYR A 95 -2.31 2.94 -1.24
N THR A 96 -2.93 2.04 -0.50
CA THR A 96 -2.45 1.55 0.80
C THR A 96 -1.44 0.42 0.63
N GLY A 97 -0.72 0.08 1.69
CA GLY A 97 0.20 -1.07 1.69
C GLY A 97 -0.53 -2.39 1.47
N GLU A 98 -1.70 -2.58 2.09
CA GLU A 98 -2.54 -3.78 1.88
C GLU A 98 -3.01 -3.93 0.43
N GLN A 99 -3.38 -2.83 -0.24
CA GLN A 99 -3.78 -2.86 -1.64
C GLN A 99 -2.61 -3.24 -2.55
N LEU A 100 -1.42 -2.70 -2.29
CA LEU A 100 -0.20 -3.05 -3.04
C LEU A 100 0.24 -4.50 -2.79
N ASP A 101 0.13 -4.99 -1.56
CA ASP A 101 0.39 -6.40 -1.21
C ASP A 101 -0.60 -7.36 -1.89
N THR A 102 -1.87 -6.97 -1.95
CA THR A 102 -2.89 -7.71 -2.73
C THR A 102 -2.48 -7.79 -4.20
N LEU A 103 -2.09 -6.67 -4.81
CA LEU A 103 -1.63 -6.65 -6.20
C LEU A 103 -0.40 -7.52 -6.42
N LEU A 104 0.58 -7.50 -5.52
CA LEU A 104 1.77 -8.37 -5.56
C LEU A 104 1.39 -9.86 -5.52
N SER A 105 0.33 -10.21 -4.80
CA SER A 105 -0.14 -11.59 -4.67
C SER A 105 -1.00 -12.06 -5.84
N CYS A 106 -1.75 -11.15 -6.47
CA CYS A 106 -2.72 -11.48 -7.51
C CYS A 106 -2.15 -11.45 -8.93
N LEU A 107 -1.14 -10.62 -9.19
CA LEU A 107 -0.54 -10.55 -10.53
C LEU A 107 0.45 -11.71 -10.75
N PRO A 108 0.43 -12.36 -11.93
CA PRO A 108 1.38 -13.43 -12.25
C PRO A 108 2.85 -12.98 -12.23
N ASP A 109 3.09 -11.74 -12.69
CA ASP A 109 4.38 -11.07 -12.64
C ASP A 109 4.30 -9.93 -11.60
N PRO A 110 5.11 -9.95 -10.53
CA PRO A 110 5.11 -8.88 -9.54
C PRO A 110 5.80 -7.60 -10.03
N GLU A 111 6.60 -7.66 -11.10
CA GLU A 111 7.43 -6.54 -11.55
C GLU A 111 6.65 -5.24 -11.78
N PRO A 112 5.48 -5.23 -12.45
CA PRO A 112 4.71 -3.99 -12.63
C PRO A 112 4.25 -3.36 -11.31
N VAL A 113 4.05 -4.17 -10.27
CA VAL A 113 3.66 -3.68 -8.94
C VAL A 113 4.89 -3.17 -8.19
N LEU A 114 6.04 -3.84 -8.32
CA LEU A 114 7.31 -3.37 -7.77
C LEU A 114 7.72 -2.01 -8.38
N GLU A 115 7.64 -1.86 -9.71
CA GLU A 115 7.88 -0.58 -10.39
C GLU A 115 6.92 0.52 -9.91
N LEU A 116 5.66 0.16 -9.63
CA LEU A 116 4.68 1.07 -9.07
C LEU A 116 5.05 1.48 -7.64
N ILE A 117 5.48 0.54 -6.80
CA ILE A 117 5.96 0.81 -5.43
C ILE A 117 7.16 1.76 -5.48
N ASP A 118 8.18 1.47 -6.29
CA ASP A 118 9.35 2.34 -6.47
C ASP A 118 8.95 3.76 -6.90
N LYS A 119 8.02 3.86 -7.85
CA LYS A 119 7.50 5.15 -8.29
C LYS A 119 6.78 5.91 -7.18
N ILE A 120 6.02 5.22 -6.32
CA ILE A 120 5.33 5.83 -5.17
C ILE A 120 6.35 6.29 -4.12
N THR A 121 7.30 5.43 -3.76
CA THR A 121 8.30 5.66 -2.69
C THR A 121 9.44 6.58 -3.12
N SER A 122 9.59 6.87 -4.42
CA SER A 122 10.50 7.91 -4.95
C SER A 122 10.18 9.34 -4.44
N LYS A 123 9.03 9.52 -3.79
CA LYS A 123 8.57 10.78 -3.18
C LYS A 123 8.10 10.52 -1.75
N PRO A 124 7.98 11.57 -0.91
CA PRO A 124 7.37 11.43 0.39
C PRO A 124 5.95 10.84 0.30
N THR A 125 5.67 9.82 1.09
CA THR A 125 4.40 9.11 1.14
C THR A 125 3.66 9.40 2.45
N HIS A 126 2.36 9.07 2.48
CA HIS A 126 1.55 9.04 3.70
C HIS A 126 1.40 7.62 4.26
N PHE A 127 2.30 6.70 3.88
CA PHE A 127 2.26 5.33 4.39
C PHE A 127 2.38 5.32 5.90
N THR A 128 1.48 4.59 6.54
CA THR A 128 1.47 4.32 7.97
C THR A 128 2.54 3.28 8.33
N GLU A 129 2.73 3.06 9.63
CA GLU A 129 3.54 1.93 10.11
C GLU A 129 3.04 0.60 9.53
N GLU A 130 1.73 0.38 9.53
CA GLU A 130 1.11 -0.83 8.97
C GLU A 130 1.40 -0.98 7.47
N ASP A 131 1.26 0.09 6.69
CA ASP A 131 1.56 0.04 5.25
C ASP A 131 3.02 -0.35 4.98
N VAL A 132 3.96 0.19 5.75
CA VAL A 132 5.39 -0.15 5.60
C VAL A 132 5.64 -1.60 5.95
N LEU A 133 5.14 -2.06 7.12
CA LEU A 133 5.38 -3.42 7.60
C LEU A 133 4.73 -4.48 6.71
N THR A 134 3.57 -4.18 6.12
CA THR A 134 2.90 -5.06 5.15
C THR A 134 3.71 -5.21 3.86
N LEU A 135 4.33 -4.14 3.36
CA LEU A 135 5.06 -4.18 2.10
C LEU A 135 6.49 -4.72 2.23
N LEU A 136 7.12 -4.50 3.38
CA LEU A 136 8.51 -4.85 3.66
C LEU A 136 8.92 -6.28 3.25
N PRO A 137 8.12 -7.34 3.50
CA PRO A 137 8.51 -8.71 3.18
C PRO A 137 8.58 -9.00 1.68
N ASN A 138 7.94 -8.18 0.86
CA ASN A 138 7.83 -8.38 -0.58
C ASN A 138 8.91 -7.67 -1.39
N LEU A 139 9.71 -6.80 -0.75
CA LEU A 139 10.69 -6.00 -1.47
C LEU A 139 11.93 -6.83 -1.85
N PRO A 140 12.45 -6.65 -3.09
CA PRO A 140 13.45 -7.56 -3.65
C PRO A 140 14.86 -7.34 -3.09
N ASP A 141 15.17 -6.14 -2.61
CA ASP A 141 16.51 -5.74 -2.19
C ASP A 141 16.52 -4.63 -1.13
N GLU A 142 17.72 -4.41 -0.58
CA GLU A 142 17.99 -3.40 0.45
C GLU A 142 17.71 -1.96 -0.02
N GLU A 143 17.87 -1.67 -1.32
CA GLU A 143 17.62 -0.34 -1.88
C GLU A 143 16.12 -0.03 -1.87
N SER A 144 15.31 -0.98 -2.31
CA SER A 144 13.84 -0.91 -2.30
C SER A 144 13.33 -0.74 -0.87
N ILE A 145 13.87 -1.52 0.08
CA ILE A 145 13.56 -1.43 1.52
C ILE A 145 13.90 -0.03 2.05
N TYR A 146 15.11 0.47 1.75
CA TYR A 146 15.53 1.80 2.15
C TYR A 146 14.58 2.87 1.61
N GLN A 147 14.21 2.78 0.32
CA GLN A 147 13.30 3.74 -0.32
C GLN A 147 11.92 3.73 0.35
N LEU A 148 11.31 2.56 0.57
CA LEU A 148 10.01 2.44 1.26
C LEU A 148 10.06 3.10 2.64
N VAL A 149 11.00 2.69 3.48
CA VAL A 149 11.10 3.14 4.88
C VAL A 149 11.44 4.62 4.97
N ASN A 150 12.30 5.13 4.08
CA ASN A 150 12.67 6.55 4.06
C ASN A 150 11.60 7.45 3.42
N SER A 151 10.65 6.90 2.66
CA SER A 151 9.59 7.67 2.02
C SER A 151 8.56 8.22 3.01
N THR A 152 8.43 7.64 4.20
CA THR A 152 7.38 8.01 5.18
C THR A 152 7.91 8.76 6.41
N ASP A 153 7.04 9.62 6.96
CA ASP A 153 7.20 10.27 8.26
C ASP A 153 6.44 9.58 9.41
N ALA A 154 5.91 8.37 9.19
CA ALA A 154 5.14 7.62 10.19
C ALA A 154 5.84 7.47 11.55
N ILE A 155 5.04 7.51 12.61
CA ILE A 155 5.44 7.16 13.96
C ILE A 155 5.26 5.66 14.11
N PHE A 156 6.32 4.97 14.55
CA PHE A 156 6.30 3.53 14.78
C PHE A 156 6.07 3.25 16.24
N THR A 157 5.46 2.10 16.52
CA THR A 157 5.48 1.46 17.83
C THR A 157 6.84 0.80 18.09
N GLU A 158 7.10 0.42 19.34
CA GLU A 158 8.28 -0.36 19.69
C GLU A 158 8.29 -1.71 18.95
N ASN A 159 7.12 -2.32 18.78
CA ASN A 159 6.99 -3.57 18.03
C ASN A 159 7.35 -3.38 16.55
N GLY A 160 6.78 -2.36 15.88
CA GLY A 160 7.12 -2.13 14.48
C GLY A 160 8.59 -1.73 14.28
N LEU A 161 9.19 -0.98 15.23
CA LEU A 161 10.62 -0.70 15.18
C LEU A 161 11.47 -1.98 15.29
N ASN A 162 11.05 -2.94 16.13
CA ASN A 162 11.70 -4.25 16.22
C ASN A 162 11.54 -5.04 14.93
N GLU A 163 10.37 -5.01 14.30
CA GLU A 163 10.16 -5.65 13.00
C GLU A 163 11.08 -5.05 11.92
N LEU A 164 11.22 -3.72 11.85
CA LEU A 164 12.19 -3.10 10.93
C LEU A 164 13.63 -3.62 11.19
N CYS A 165 14.02 -3.81 12.45
CA CYS A 165 15.32 -4.41 12.79
C CYS A 165 15.43 -5.87 12.31
N ASP A 166 14.38 -6.67 12.52
CA ASP A 166 14.34 -8.10 12.13
C ASP A 166 14.45 -8.27 10.60
N TYR A 167 13.89 -7.32 9.85
CA TYR A 167 13.99 -7.24 8.39
C TYR A 167 15.31 -6.60 7.89
N GLY A 168 16.22 -6.24 8.80
CA GLY A 168 17.55 -5.75 8.44
C GLY A 168 17.58 -4.34 7.84
N VAL A 169 16.58 -3.51 8.17
CA VAL A 169 16.57 -2.10 7.74
C VAL A 169 17.80 -1.38 8.26
N ASP A 170 18.39 -0.53 7.41
CA ASP A 170 19.62 0.21 7.72
C ASP A 170 19.52 0.96 9.06
N GLU A 171 20.57 0.82 9.87
CA GLU A 171 20.59 1.31 11.24
C GLU A 171 20.41 2.84 11.32
N SER A 172 20.88 3.59 10.32
CA SER A 172 20.69 5.04 10.28
C SER A 172 19.21 5.42 10.11
N LEU A 173 18.44 4.61 9.37
CA LEU A 173 16.99 4.76 9.27
C LEU A 173 16.29 4.36 10.58
N ILE A 174 16.68 3.24 11.19
CA ILE A 174 16.14 2.82 12.49
C ILE A 174 16.30 3.92 13.55
N ARG A 175 17.50 4.51 13.68
CA ARG A 175 17.76 5.62 14.62
C ARG A 175 16.90 6.85 14.32
N LYS A 176 16.74 7.18 13.04
CA LYS A 176 15.88 8.31 12.61
C LYS A 176 14.42 8.06 13.02
N ILE A 177 13.91 6.84 12.84
CA ILE A 177 12.54 6.46 13.18
C ILE A 177 12.35 6.38 14.69
N SER A 178 13.28 5.76 15.43
CA SER A 178 13.30 5.72 16.89
C SER A 178 13.20 7.14 17.47
N LYS A 179 14.06 8.06 17.02
CA LYS A 179 14.06 9.45 17.47
C LYS A 179 12.75 10.17 17.15
N ARG A 180 12.22 9.98 15.94
CA ARG A 180 10.94 10.57 15.50
C ARG A 180 9.77 10.04 16.34
N SER A 181 9.81 8.75 16.70
CA SER A 181 8.76 8.05 17.44
C SER A 181 8.91 8.18 18.96
N GLY A 182 10.02 8.74 19.45
CA GLY A 182 10.31 8.87 20.88
C GLY A 182 10.59 7.54 21.58
N ILE A 183 11.01 6.51 20.83
CA ILE A 183 11.34 5.18 21.35
C ILE A 183 12.84 5.16 21.67
N PRO A 184 13.25 4.86 22.91
CA PRO A 184 14.66 4.66 23.23
C PRO A 184 15.26 3.54 22.39
N TYR A 185 16.32 3.82 21.65
CA TYR A 185 17.07 2.82 20.89
C TYR A 185 18.52 2.88 21.36
N ALA A 186 18.95 1.84 22.08
CA ALA A 186 20.31 1.72 22.55
C ALA A 186 21.18 1.22 21.41
N ASP A 187 22.18 2.01 21.03
CA ASP A 187 23.20 1.58 20.10
C ASP A 187 24.09 0.53 20.78
N PRO A 188 24.17 -0.71 20.26
CA PRO A 188 25.08 -1.72 20.82
C PRO A 188 26.56 -1.31 20.72
N ASP A 189 26.89 -0.34 19.86
CA ASP A 189 28.23 0.23 19.70
C ASP A 189 28.41 1.60 20.41
N GLU A 190 27.37 2.21 21.01
CA GLU A 190 27.58 3.32 21.95
C GLU A 190 28.06 2.75 23.29
N PRO A 191 29.23 3.18 23.81
CA PRO A 191 29.60 2.82 25.16
C PRO A 191 28.54 3.36 26.11
N ASP A 192 28.02 2.49 26.99
CA ASP A 192 27.11 2.89 28.07
C ASP A 192 27.65 4.18 28.70
N GLU A 193 26.95 5.31 28.51
CA GLU A 193 27.29 6.52 29.27
C GLU A 193 27.11 6.16 30.75
N GLU A 194 28.22 6.06 31.48
CA GLU A 194 28.22 5.85 32.92
C GLU A 194 27.32 6.92 33.54
N ILE A 195 26.10 6.53 33.89
CA ILE A 195 25.17 7.38 34.63
C ILE A 195 25.92 7.77 35.91
N PRO A 196 26.28 9.05 36.13
CA PRO A 196 27.01 9.41 37.32
C PRO A 196 26.10 9.10 38.50
N LEU A 197 26.46 8.08 39.27
CA LEU A 197 25.83 7.76 40.53
C LEU A 197 25.88 9.05 41.34
N LYS A 198 24.71 9.67 41.55
CA LYS A 198 24.59 10.79 42.49
C LYS A 198 25.10 10.26 43.83
N GLU A 199 26.34 10.61 44.17
CA GLU A 199 26.84 10.46 45.51
C GLU A 199 25.84 11.13 46.44
N THR A 200 25.09 10.33 47.19
CA THR A 200 24.33 10.81 48.33
C THR A 200 25.33 11.45 49.28
N GLN A 201 25.44 12.77 49.21
CA GLN A 201 26.24 13.55 50.15
C GLN A 201 25.77 13.20 51.57
N ALA A 202 26.62 12.46 52.28
CA ALA A 202 26.47 12.24 53.69
C ALA A 202 26.47 13.61 54.39
N LYS A 203 25.32 14.00 54.97
CA LYS A 203 25.22 15.18 55.82
C LYS A 203 26.18 14.99 57.00
N LYS A 204 27.18 15.87 57.10
CA LYS A 204 28.09 15.94 58.25
C LYS A 204 27.30 16.14 59.55
N PRO A 205 27.69 15.50 60.66
CA PRO A 205 27.08 15.75 61.97
C PRO A 205 27.51 17.13 62.47
N GLY A 206 26.54 17.99 62.76
CA GLY A 206 26.78 19.29 63.37
C GLY A 206 27.21 19.13 64.82
N LEU A 207 28.44 19.57 65.15
CA LEU A 207 28.86 19.84 66.51
C LEU A 207 28.13 21.08 67.03
N PHE A 208 27.28 20.91 68.04
CA PHE A 208 26.94 22.01 68.95
C PHE A 208 27.54 21.69 70.32
N SER A 209 28.63 22.41 70.64
CA SER A 209 29.09 22.60 72.02
C SER A 209 28.24 23.66 72.69
N SER A 210 27.86 23.36 73.92
CA SER A 210 27.19 24.23 74.89
C SER A 210 27.91 25.55 75.15
N ILE A 211 27.12 26.61 75.41
CA ILE A 211 27.26 27.53 76.56
C ILE A 211 25.85 27.88 77.03
#